data_AF-A0A974XDW1-F1
#
_entry.id   AF-A0A974XDW1-F1
#
_cell.length_a   1.000
_cell.length_b   1.000
_cell.length_c   1.000
_cell.angle_alpha   90.00
_cell.angle_beta   90.00
_cell.angle_gamma   90.00
#
_symmetry.space_group_name_H-M   'P 1'
#
loop_
_entity.id
_entity.type
_entity.pdbx_description
1 polymer ?
#
loop_
_entity_poly.entity_id
_entity_poly.type
_entity_poly.pdbx_seq_one_letter_code
_entity_poly.pdbx_strand_id
1 'polypeptide(L)'
;MKKKIVLHPGIYAIEENQALYRRMASKGWSLTKRGSLLSYFDREEPEERYYRMILTKPTSWKEPEADPPSHQESGWELVSESGGTWVYSTTGESNARSDQGPRQELKALKSARSKQIWNVLGLAFSLVLESALTGLLPFPTRGSGLQWWADAQRFLVQSTAFSLLILVFFGFFILQSIYGYFRLTRQIRRMKSEDPLGLEEEEKGRISLGRMLFVFAMVVFAGLSLYQLAVGEEYDMPAHKEEGYMILEDLGHKKRKAFDPNEPFYNDDEFGMVWKNQSLLAKWMETTEYSDDAWLFQTKFDLHEMVDPDRFAQVLMRTAVFDPDPADWRPHDVSGVDHAYSGKTGLEFLLVKGQRVLFVKYSGRGDSMDRPASQKEFLEQVASIDFDDNEK
;
A
#
# COMPACT_ATOMS: atom_id res chain seq x y z
N MET A 1 -11.85 -10.55 38.80
CA MET A 1 -10.69 -9.63 38.66
C MET A 1 -10.95 -8.68 37.50
N LYS A 2 -10.74 -7.36 37.68
CA LYS A 2 -10.90 -6.39 36.58
C LYS A 2 -9.60 -6.36 35.77
N LYS A 3 -9.69 -6.65 34.48
CA LYS A 3 -8.58 -6.57 33.52
C LYS A 3 -8.64 -5.27 32.75
N LYS A 4 -7.48 -4.68 32.45
CA LYS A 4 -7.36 -3.51 31.59
C LYS A 4 -6.31 -3.75 30.52
N ILE A 5 -6.67 -3.44 29.27
CA ILE A 5 -5.80 -3.57 28.11
C ILE A 5 -5.47 -2.18 27.61
N VAL A 6 -4.18 -1.89 27.42
CA VAL A 6 -3.71 -0.58 26.98
C VAL A 6 -2.75 -0.75 25.80
N LEU A 7 -2.93 0.08 24.77
CA LEU A 7 -1.97 0.22 23.68
C LEU A 7 -0.69 0.89 24.22
N HIS A 8 0.42 0.16 24.21
CA HIS A 8 1.70 0.67 24.72
C HIS A 8 2.55 1.30 23.60
N PRO A 9 3.56 2.13 23.93
CA PRO A 9 4.53 2.67 22.98
C PRO A 9 5.33 1.60 22.22
N GLY A 10 6.19 2.00 21.28
CA GLY A 10 6.99 1.04 20.52
C GLY A 10 7.99 0.26 21.36
N ILE A 11 8.46 -0.88 20.85
CA ILE A 11 9.47 -1.69 21.55
C ILE A 11 10.77 -0.92 21.83
N TYR A 12 11.11 0.05 20.98
CA TYR A 12 12.28 0.90 21.17
C TYR A 12 11.99 2.20 21.96
N ALA A 13 10.74 2.44 22.35
CA ALA A 13 10.33 3.56 23.19
C ALA A 13 10.43 3.17 24.67
N ILE A 14 11.63 2.80 25.11
CA ILE A 14 11.88 2.19 26.43
C ILE A 14 11.38 3.09 27.56
N GLU A 15 11.81 4.36 27.56
CA GLU A 15 11.45 5.35 28.59
C GLU A 15 9.92 5.56 28.68
N GLU A 16 9.23 5.65 27.54
CA GLU A 16 7.77 5.86 27.51
C GLU A 16 7.00 4.64 28.02
N ASN A 17 7.47 3.43 27.74
CA ASN A 17 6.87 2.21 28.29
C ASN A 17 7.04 2.18 29.81
N GLN A 18 8.23 2.48 30.32
CA GLN A 18 8.48 2.53 31.77
C GLN A 18 7.61 3.60 32.45
N ALA A 19 7.52 4.80 31.87
CA ALA A 19 6.65 5.87 32.37
C ALA A 19 5.16 5.48 32.32
N LEU A 20 4.71 4.83 31.24
CA LEU A 20 3.35 4.31 31.13
C LEU A 20 3.04 3.32 32.26
N TYR A 21 3.94 2.38 32.52
CA TYR A 21 3.74 1.34 33.54
C TYR A 21 3.77 1.92 34.94
N ARG A 22 4.70 2.84 35.25
CA ARG A 22 4.71 3.56 36.53
C ARG A 22 3.41 4.34 36.76
N ARG A 23 2.91 5.04 35.74
CA ARG A 23 1.63 5.77 35.80
C ARG A 23 0.41 4.85 35.95
N MET A 24 0.49 3.62 35.46
CA MET A 24 -0.57 2.62 35.64
C MET A 24 -0.52 2.05 37.06
N ALA A 25 0.67 1.73 37.57
CA ALA A 25 0.84 1.26 38.95
C ALA A 25 0.37 2.29 39.98
N SER A 26 0.69 3.58 39.78
CA SER A 26 0.21 4.66 40.66
C SER A 26 -1.32 4.84 40.64
N LYS A 27 -2.01 4.26 39.66
CA LYS A 27 -3.48 4.22 39.56
C LYS A 27 -4.08 2.90 40.07
N GLY A 28 -3.27 1.99 40.62
CA GLY A 28 -3.68 0.65 41.05
C GLY A 28 -3.88 -0.32 39.89
N TRP A 29 -3.00 -0.25 38.87
CA TRP A 29 -2.96 -1.20 37.76
C TRP A 29 -1.57 -1.77 37.61
N SER A 30 -1.42 -3.05 37.93
CA SER A 30 -0.14 -3.78 37.85
C SER A 30 -0.04 -4.48 36.50
N LEU A 31 1.11 -4.34 35.84
CA LEU A 31 1.38 -5.02 34.57
C LEU A 31 1.45 -6.53 34.81
N THR A 32 0.70 -7.34 34.06
CA THR A 32 0.79 -8.80 34.12
C THR A 32 1.38 -9.41 32.86
N LYS A 33 1.15 -8.81 31.69
CA LYS A 33 1.71 -9.32 30.43
C LYS A 33 1.93 -8.19 29.44
N ARG A 34 3.01 -8.31 28.67
CA ARG A 34 3.26 -7.45 27.50
C ARG A 34 3.13 -8.25 26.21
N GLY A 35 2.27 -7.82 25.29
CA GLY A 35 2.19 -8.32 23.92
C GLY A 35 3.06 -7.51 22.95
N SER A 36 2.82 -7.65 21.65
CA SER A 36 3.52 -6.89 20.61
C SER A 36 3.11 -5.40 20.56
N LEU A 37 1.83 -5.12 20.80
CA LEU A 37 1.24 -3.77 20.78
C LEU A 37 0.46 -3.43 22.05
N LEU A 38 -0.07 -4.43 22.74
CA LEU A 38 -0.96 -4.28 23.89
C LEU A 38 -0.26 -4.74 25.17
N SER A 39 -0.48 -4.00 26.25
CA SER A 39 -0.09 -4.39 27.61
C SER A 39 -1.33 -4.68 28.43
N TYR A 40 -1.27 -5.75 29.21
CA TYR A 40 -2.35 -6.28 30.02
C TYR A 40 -2.06 -5.97 31.49
N PHE A 41 -3.07 -5.45 32.19
CA PHE A 41 -2.96 -5.06 33.58
C PHE A 41 -4.09 -5.67 34.40
N ASP A 42 -3.76 -6.03 35.64
CA ASP A 42 -4.72 -6.43 36.65
C ASP A 42 -4.88 -5.33 37.71
N ARG A 43 -6.07 -5.29 38.31
CA ARG A 43 -6.39 -4.32 39.35
C ARG A 43 -5.69 -4.71 40.65
N GLU A 44 -4.84 -3.82 41.14
CA GLU A 44 -4.13 -3.92 42.42
C GLU A 44 -4.30 -2.61 43.21
N GLU A 45 -3.74 -2.57 44.42
CA GLU A 45 -3.67 -1.33 45.20
C GLU A 45 -2.72 -0.33 44.52
N PRO A 46 -3.02 0.98 44.54
CA PRO A 46 -2.11 2.00 44.04
C PRO A 46 -0.77 1.93 44.77
N GLU A 47 0.31 1.70 44.03
CA GLU A 47 1.65 1.57 44.57
C GLU A 47 2.66 2.37 43.72
N GLU A 48 3.66 2.94 44.38
CA GLU A 48 4.78 3.57 43.69
C GLU A 48 5.81 2.53 43.23
N ARG A 49 5.48 1.88 42.11
CA ARG A 49 6.30 0.82 41.50
C ARG A 49 7.12 1.36 40.32
N TYR A 50 8.40 0.98 40.28
CA TYR A 50 9.31 1.33 39.19
C TYR A 50 9.43 0.16 38.22
N TYR A 51 9.53 0.46 36.92
CA TYR A 51 9.66 -0.54 35.86
C TYR A 51 10.94 -0.31 35.08
N ARG A 52 11.69 -1.38 34.81
CA ARG A 52 12.87 -1.36 33.94
C ARG A 52 12.65 -2.30 32.79
N MET A 53 12.89 -1.80 31.59
CA MET A 53 12.68 -2.53 30.36
C MET A 53 14.00 -2.73 29.65
N ILE A 54 14.39 -4.00 29.48
CA ILE A 54 15.67 -4.41 28.91
C ILE A 54 15.42 -5.07 27.56
N LEU A 55 16.08 -4.56 26.53
CA LEU A 55 16.10 -5.21 25.22
C LEU A 55 17.07 -6.39 25.28
N THR A 56 16.55 -7.59 25.11
CA THR A 56 17.39 -8.77 24.89
C THR A 56 17.70 -8.90 23.41
N LYS A 57 18.83 -9.52 23.05
CA LYS A 57 19.03 -9.89 21.65
C LYS A 57 17.86 -10.81 21.27
N PRO A 58 17.14 -10.57 20.16
CA PRO A 58 16.39 -11.65 19.57
C PRO A 58 17.43 -12.65 19.11
N THR A 59 17.66 -13.67 19.92
CA THR A 59 18.17 -14.94 19.46
C THR A 59 17.20 -15.41 18.38
N SER A 60 17.73 -16.17 17.43
CA SER A 60 16.94 -16.96 16.49
C SER A 60 15.87 -17.80 17.23
N TRP A 61 15.11 -18.63 16.53
CA TRP A 61 14.12 -19.57 17.09
C TRP A 61 14.64 -20.54 18.19
N LYS A 62 15.87 -20.36 18.70
CA LYS A 62 16.44 -21.02 19.86
C LYS A 62 16.50 -20.03 21.02
N GLU A 63 16.21 -20.53 22.21
CA GLU A 63 16.12 -19.80 23.48
C GLU A 63 17.21 -18.72 23.69
N PRO A 64 16.91 -17.66 24.46
CA PRO A 64 17.89 -16.65 24.83
C PRO A 64 19.17 -17.26 25.45
N GLU A 65 20.27 -17.26 24.71
CA GLU A 65 21.62 -17.58 25.20
C GLU A 65 22.17 -16.56 26.21
N ALA A 66 21.41 -15.52 26.53
CA ALA A 66 21.78 -14.60 27.61
C ALA A 66 21.09 -15.08 28.88
N ASP A 67 21.88 -15.57 29.84
CA ASP A 67 21.44 -15.66 31.24
C ASP A 67 20.74 -14.35 31.61
N PRO A 68 19.63 -14.43 32.37
CA PRO A 68 18.96 -13.22 32.76
C PRO A 68 19.96 -12.31 33.48
N PRO A 69 20.11 -11.03 33.06
CA PRO A 69 21.03 -10.17 33.77
C PRO A 69 20.57 -10.17 35.23
N SER A 70 21.51 -10.34 36.15
CA SER A 70 21.35 -10.70 37.57
C SER A 70 20.66 -9.62 38.41
N HIS A 71 19.64 -8.96 37.87
CA HIS A 71 18.83 -7.93 38.50
C HIS A 71 17.94 -8.48 39.62
N GLN A 72 17.66 -9.80 39.63
CA GLN A 72 16.98 -10.46 40.74
C GLN A 72 17.76 -10.31 42.06
N GLU A 73 19.09 -10.27 42.00
CA GLU A 73 19.94 -10.07 43.18
C GLU A 73 19.89 -8.62 43.71
N SER A 74 19.41 -7.67 42.89
CA SER A 74 19.28 -6.24 43.21
C SER A 74 17.86 -5.82 43.62
N GLY A 75 16.96 -6.76 43.91
CA GLY A 75 15.58 -6.49 44.33
C GLY A 75 14.61 -6.17 43.19
N TRP A 76 14.93 -6.57 41.96
CA TRP A 76 14.03 -6.46 40.81
C TRP A 76 13.35 -7.80 40.49
N GLU A 77 12.03 -7.77 40.38
CA GLU A 77 11.21 -8.94 40.00
C GLU A 77 10.90 -8.90 38.51
N LEU A 78 11.00 -10.06 37.85
CA LEU A 78 10.66 -10.19 36.44
C LEU A 78 9.12 -10.28 36.29
N VAL A 79 8.54 -9.34 35.55
CA VAL A 79 7.08 -9.23 35.37
C VAL A 79 6.63 -9.81 34.04
N SER A 80 7.37 -9.59 32.96
CA SER A 80 6.97 -10.05 31.64
C SER A 80 8.17 -10.24 30.72
N GLU A 81 8.13 -11.34 29.98
CA GLU A 81 9.03 -11.63 28.85
C GLU A 81 8.21 -11.68 27.56
N SER A 82 8.53 -10.84 26.57
CA SER A 82 7.83 -10.85 25.29
C SER A 82 8.60 -10.12 24.20
N GLY A 83 8.67 -10.73 23.01
CA GLY A 83 9.16 -10.08 21.80
C GLY A 83 10.60 -9.54 21.86
N GLY A 84 11.51 -10.24 22.57
CA GLY A 84 12.89 -9.77 22.75
C GLY A 84 13.02 -8.60 23.73
N THR A 85 12.06 -8.47 24.65
CA THR A 85 12.15 -7.54 25.77
C THR A 85 11.77 -8.23 27.06
N TRP A 86 12.51 -7.93 28.12
CA TRP A 86 12.13 -8.26 29.49
C TRP A 86 11.79 -7.01 30.27
N VAL A 87 10.73 -7.11 31.08
CA VAL A 87 10.24 -6.03 31.94
C VAL A 87 10.37 -6.49 33.38
N TYR A 88 11.16 -5.75 34.14
CA TYR A 88 11.35 -5.93 35.57
C TYR A 88 10.60 -4.84 36.33
N SER A 89 10.19 -5.13 37.56
CA SER A 89 9.67 -4.15 38.50
C SER A 89 10.34 -4.20 39.86
N THR A 90 10.40 -3.07 40.55
CA THR A 90 10.84 -3.00 41.95
C THR A 90 10.01 -1.99 42.73
N THR A 91 9.95 -2.19 44.04
CA THR A 91 9.33 -1.29 45.02
C THR A 91 10.45 -0.56 45.77
N GLY A 92 10.47 0.77 45.69
CA GLY A 92 11.47 1.61 46.36
C GLY A 92 12.54 2.21 45.44
N GLU A 93 12.73 3.53 45.56
CA GLU A 93 13.62 4.34 44.71
C GLU A 93 15.11 3.99 44.89
N SER A 94 15.51 3.51 46.07
CA SER A 94 16.88 3.10 46.37
C SER A 94 17.32 1.87 45.55
N ASN A 95 16.43 0.88 45.42
CA ASN A 95 16.67 -0.33 44.62
C ASN A 95 16.63 0.00 43.11
N ALA A 96 15.85 1.00 42.73
CA ALA A 96 15.84 1.49 41.36
C ALA A 96 17.17 2.13 40.94
N ARG A 97 17.89 2.79 41.87
CA ARG A 97 19.16 3.49 41.63
C ARG A 97 20.42 2.64 41.79
N SER A 98 20.41 1.58 42.59
CA SER A 98 21.61 0.78 42.91
C SER A 98 22.12 -0.07 41.73
N ASP A 99 21.24 -0.40 40.77
CA ASP A 99 21.50 -1.29 39.65
C ASP A 99 22.05 -0.56 38.40
N GLN A 100 22.99 0.36 38.62
CA GLN A 100 23.64 1.12 37.54
C GLN A 100 24.74 0.29 36.85
N GLY A 101 24.27 -0.58 35.94
CA GLY A 101 24.83 -0.62 34.60
C GLY A 101 25.49 -1.94 34.20
N PRO A 102 24.80 -2.79 33.42
CA PRO A 102 25.50 -3.74 32.59
C PRO A 102 25.98 -2.98 31.34
N ARG A 103 27.30 -2.97 31.10
CA ARG A 103 27.87 -2.73 29.75
C ARG A 103 27.17 -3.59 28.67
N GLN A 104 26.52 -4.68 29.08
CA GLN A 104 25.69 -5.54 28.24
C GLN A 104 24.40 -4.84 27.74
N GLU A 105 23.75 -3.98 28.54
CA GLU A 105 22.57 -3.21 28.11
C GLU A 105 22.95 -2.21 27.02
N LEU A 106 24.08 -1.50 27.18
CA LEU A 106 24.62 -0.63 26.13
C LEU A 106 24.97 -1.40 24.85
N LYS A 107 25.52 -2.61 24.98
CA LYS A 107 25.78 -3.50 23.83
C LYS A 107 24.48 -3.93 23.16
N ALA A 108 23.44 -4.26 23.93
CA ALA A 108 22.13 -4.62 23.42
C ALA A 108 21.46 -3.45 22.67
N LEU A 109 21.47 -2.23 23.21
CA LEU A 109 20.95 -1.04 22.53
C LEU A 109 21.71 -0.74 21.24
N LYS A 110 23.04 -0.82 21.24
CA LYS A 110 23.86 -0.62 20.03
C LYS A 110 23.54 -1.67 18.96
N SER A 111 23.35 -2.92 19.36
CA SER A 111 22.95 -4.01 18.45
C SER A 111 21.56 -3.78 17.89
N ALA A 112 20.59 -3.41 18.73
CA ALA A 112 19.23 -3.08 18.32
C ALA A 112 19.20 -1.91 17.32
N ARG A 113 19.98 -0.85 17.57
CA ARG A 113 20.09 0.29 16.65
C ARG A 113 20.65 -0.11 15.28
N SER A 114 21.70 -0.95 15.27
CA SER A 114 22.28 -1.48 14.03
C SER A 114 21.26 -2.31 13.26
N LYS A 115 20.57 -3.24 13.94
CA LYS A 115 19.48 -4.04 13.35
C LYS A 115 18.35 -3.17 12.80
N GLN A 116 18.01 -2.05 13.46
CA GLN A 116 16.97 -1.16 12.97
C GLN A 116 17.32 -0.53 11.63
N ILE A 117 18.59 -0.16 11.42
CA ILE A 117 19.06 0.30 10.10
C ILE A 117 18.91 -0.81 9.07
N TRP A 118 19.32 -2.05 9.41
CA TRP A 118 19.18 -3.19 8.50
C TRP A 118 17.73 -3.56 8.21
N ASN A 119 16.79 -3.35 9.12
CA ASN A 119 15.37 -3.56 8.85
C ASN A 119 14.82 -2.52 7.88
N VAL A 120 15.21 -1.24 8.02
CA VAL A 120 14.81 -0.18 7.08
C VAL A 120 15.44 -0.42 5.72
N LEU A 121 16.74 -0.70 5.68
CA LEU A 121 17.46 -1.00 4.45
C LEU A 121 16.95 -2.30 3.82
N GLY A 122 16.60 -3.30 4.63
CA GLY A 122 16.03 -4.57 4.18
C GLY A 122 14.65 -4.38 3.57
N LEU A 123 13.76 -3.61 4.20
CA LEU A 123 12.45 -3.27 3.63
C LEU A 123 12.59 -2.45 2.35
N ALA A 124 13.44 -1.43 2.35
CA ALA A 124 13.71 -0.63 1.16
C ALA A 124 14.32 -1.49 0.03
N PHE A 125 15.26 -2.37 0.37
CA PHE A 125 15.87 -3.31 -0.56
C PHE A 125 14.86 -4.32 -1.08
N SER A 126 13.97 -4.86 -0.25
CA SER A 126 12.90 -5.76 -0.68
C SER A 126 11.93 -5.08 -1.64
N LEU A 127 11.52 -3.83 -1.37
CA LEU A 127 10.68 -3.07 -2.29
C LEU A 127 11.39 -2.79 -3.62
N VAL A 128 12.67 -2.41 -3.58
CA VAL A 128 13.48 -2.19 -4.79
C VAL A 128 13.73 -3.49 -5.55
N LEU A 129 14.00 -4.59 -4.83
CA LEU A 129 14.25 -5.90 -5.41
C LEU A 129 12.98 -6.48 -6.01
N GLU A 130 11.84 -6.37 -5.35
CA GLU A 130 10.54 -6.77 -5.90
C GLU A 130 10.24 -5.98 -7.17
N SER A 131 10.41 -4.65 -7.13
CA SER A 131 10.27 -3.78 -8.31
C SER A 131 11.24 -4.17 -9.44
N ALA A 132 12.50 -4.48 -9.11
CA ALA A 132 13.51 -4.91 -10.06
C ALA A 132 13.23 -6.32 -10.61
N LEU A 133 12.76 -7.26 -9.77
CA LEU A 133 12.42 -8.62 -10.16
C LEU A 133 11.16 -8.65 -11.03
N THR A 134 10.13 -7.84 -10.74
CA THR A 134 9.00 -7.65 -11.65
C THR A 134 9.43 -7.01 -12.98
N GLY A 135 10.48 -6.19 -12.97
CA GLY A 135 11.11 -5.67 -14.19
C GLY A 135 12.09 -6.63 -14.89
N LEU A 136 12.50 -7.72 -14.23
CA LEU A 136 13.45 -8.73 -14.74
C LEU A 136 12.76 -10.04 -15.14
N LEU A 137 11.51 -10.27 -14.70
CA LEU A 137 10.73 -11.42 -15.17
C LEU A 137 10.47 -11.28 -16.67
N PRO A 138 10.68 -12.36 -17.45
CA PRO A 138 10.70 -12.31 -18.91
C PRO A 138 9.28 -12.32 -19.47
N PHE A 139 8.50 -11.28 -19.20
CA PHE A 139 7.49 -10.83 -20.16
C PHE A 139 8.23 -9.88 -21.12
N PRO A 140 8.30 -10.16 -22.43
CA PRO A 140 9.37 -9.64 -23.29
C PRO A 140 9.38 -8.12 -23.58
N THR A 141 8.58 -7.29 -22.89
CA THR A 141 8.30 -5.91 -23.32
C THR A 141 8.30 -4.82 -22.24
N ARG A 142 8.49 -5.12 -20.95
CA ARG A 142 8.33 -4.08 -19.90
C ARG A 142 9.66 -3.45 -19.46
N GLY A 143 10.04 -2.38 -20.16
CA GLY A 143 11.28 -1.65 -20.00
C GLY A 143 11.19 -0.43 -19.07
N SER A 144 12.28 -0.18 -18.33
CA SER A 144 12.58 1.04 -17.55
C SER A 144 11.73 1.30 -16.28
N GLY A 145 12.35 1.92 -15.26
CA GLY A 145 11.65 2.33 -14.04
C GLY A 145 10.54 3.37 -14.24
N LEU A 146 10.50 4.04 -15.41
CA LEU A 146 9.45 4.98 -15.78
C LEU A 146 8.12 4.28 -16.08
N GLN A 147 8.16 3.08 -16.69
CA GLN A 147 6.96 2.29 -16.99
C GLN A 147 6.35 1.74 -15.71
N TRP A 148 7.17 1.20 -14.81
CA TRP A 148 6.72 0.78 -13.47
C TRP A 148 6.03 1.92 -12.70
N TRP A 149 6.59 3.13 -12.78
CA TRP A 149 5.99 4.29 -12.14
C TRP A 149 4.64 4.67 -12.77
N ALA A 150 4.53 4.59 -14.10
CA ALA A 150 3.27 4.80 -14.79
C ALA A 150 2.22 3.73 -14.40
N ASP A 151 2.61 2.45 -14.32
CA ASP A 151 1.73 1.37 -13.85
C ASP A 151 1.26 1.62 -12.41
N ALA A 152 2.14 2.09 -11.52
CA ALA A 152 1.79 2.46 -10.16
C ALA A 152 0.81 3.66 -10.12
N GLN A 153 0.99 4.65 -10.99
CA GLN A 153 0.07 5.79 -11.12
C GLN A 153 -1.31 5.35 -11.67
N ARG A 154 -1.33 4.48 -12.67
CA ARG A 154 -2.56 3.87 -13.20
C ARG A 154 -3.29 3.10 -12.09
N PHE A 155 -2.55 2.27 -11.35
CA PHE A 155 -3.09 1.51 -10.24
C PHE A 155 -3.64 2.40 -9.12
N LEU A 156 -2.98 3.52 -8.80
CA LEU A 156 -3.48 4.51 -7.84
C LEU A 156 -4.83 5.10 -8.26
N VAL A 157 -5.03 5.34 -9.56
CA VAL A 157 -6.31 5.84 -10.08
C VAL A 157 -7.37 4.74 -10.08
N GLN A 158 -7.03 3.51 -10.46
CA GLN A 158 -8.00 2.39 -10.51
C GLN A 158 -8.38 1.86 -9.11
N SER A 159 -7.45 1.87 -8.16
CA SER A 159 -7.54 1.19 -6.87
C SER A 159 -7.10 2.09 -5.71
N THR A 160 -7.58 3.34 -5.69
CA THR A 160 -7.08 4.38 -4.78
C THR A 160 -7.10 3.99 -3.30
N ALA A 161 -8.18 3.36 -2.82
CA ALA A 161 -8.27 3.03 -1.39
C ALA A 161 -7.21 1.99 -0.99
N PHE A 162 -6.96 1.01 -1.87
CA PHE A 162 -5.95 -0.02 -1.64
C PHE A 162 -4.54 0.55 -1.76
N SER A 163 -4.28 1.47 -2.70
CA SER A 163 -3.01 2.18 -2.77
C SER A 163 -2.74 3.03 -1.52
N LEU A 164 -3.75 3.73 -0.99
CA LEU A 164 -3.64 4.48 0.25
C LEU A 164 -3.41 3.56 1.46
N LEU A 165 -4.04 2.39 1.50
CA LEU A 165 -3.81 1.37 2.53
C LEU A 165 -2.33 0.94 2.54
N ILE A 166 -1.76 0.64 1.38
CA ILE A 166 -0.35 0.28 1.21
C ILE A 166 0.56 1.44 1.69
N LEU A 167 0.29 2.66 1.23
CA LEU A 167 1.10 3.84 1.58
C LEU A 167 1.07 4.13 3.09
N VAL A 168 -0.10 4.05 3.73
CA VAL A 168 -0.24 4.23 5.17
C VAL A 168 0.49 3.13 5.93
N PHE A 169 0.35 1.88 5.50
CA PHE A 169 1.02 0.73 6.10
C PHE A 169 2.54 0.92 6.08
N PHE A 170 3.15 1.05 4.90
CA PHE A 170 4.60 1.20 4.76
C PHE A 170 5.11 2.51 5.36
N GLY A 171 4.39 3.62 5.15
CA GLY A 171 4.75 4.91 5.72
C GLY A 171 4.82 4.87 7.25
N PHE A 172 3.88 4.18 7.90
CA PHE A 172 3.92 4.01 9.34
C PHE A 172 5.13 3.18 9.80
N PHE A 173 5.47 2.07 9.12
CA PHE A 173 6.65 1.27 9.49
C PHE A 173 7.96 2.04 9.30
N ILE A 174 8.09 2.83 8.24
CA ILE A 174 9.24 3.71 8.00
C ILE A 174 9.33 4.74 9.13
N LEU A 175 8.23 5.42 9.45
CA LEU A 175 8.19 6.41 10.53
C LEU A 175 8.51 5.79 11.89
N GLN A 176 7.93 4.64 12.24
CA GLN A 176 8.26 3.90 13.47
C GLN A 176 9.73 3.52 13.51
N SER A 177 10.32 3.19 12.38
CA SER A 177 11.73 2.79 12.31
C SER A 177 12.69 3.96 12.49
N ILE A 178 12.43 5.07 11.81
CA ILE A 178 13.17 6.33 11.99
C ILE A 178 13.03 6.80 13.45
N TYR A 179 11.81 6.76 13.97
CA TYR A 179 11.51 7.12 15.35
C TYR A 179 12.31 6.25 16.35
N GLY A 180 12.26 4.92 16.18
CA GLY A 180 13.01 3.97 17.00
C GLY A 180 14.52 4.20 16.94
N TYR A 181 15.06 4.49 15.75
CA TYR A 181 16.47 4.80 15.57
C TYR A 181 16.92 6.05 16.35
N PHE A 182 16.14 7.15 16.28
CA PHE A 182 16.44 8.37 17.03
C PHE A 182 16.36 8.15 18.54
N ARG A 183 15.37 7.40 19.01
CA ARG A 183 15.22 7.07 20.45
C ARG A 183 16.36 6.23 20.98
N LEU A 184 16.71 5.15 20.29
CA LEU A 184 17.87 4.34 20.66
C LEU A 184 19.15 5.16 20.67
N THR A 185 19.31 6.08 19.70
CA THR A 185 20.47 6.99 19.66
C THR A 185 20.50 7.96 20.84
N ARG A 186 19.35 8.56 21.20
CA ARG A 186 19.21 9.42 22.39
C ARG A 186 19.55 8.66 23.66
N GLN A 187 19.02 7.45 23.83
CA GLN A 187 19.25 6.61 25.00
C GLN A 187 20.71 6.14 25.10
N ILE A 188 21.34 5.76 23.98
CA ILE A 188 22.77 5.43 23.94
C ILE A 188 23.64 6.63 24.32
N ARG A 189 23.25 7.86 23.92
CA ARG A 189 23.96 9.08 24.34
C ARG A 189 23.78 9.35 25.83
N ARG A 190 22.56 9.19 26.35
CA ARG A 190 22.24 9.35 27.77
C ARG A 190 22.97 8.36 28.67
N MET A 191 23.01 7.08 28.32
CA MET A 191 23.78 6.09 29.10
C MET A 191 25.30 6.28 29.03
N LYS A 192 25.81 7.10 28.10
CA LYS A 192 27.23 7.49 28.07
C LYS A 192 27.51 8.72 28.94
N SER A 193 26.50 9.54 29.24
CA SER A 193 26.55 10.55 30.30
C SER A 193 26.12 9.91 31.63
N GLU A 194 26.62 10.36 32.77
CA GLU A 194 26.47 9.68 34.08
C GLU A 194 25.04 9.72 34.69
N ASP A 195 24.00 10.01 33.88
CA ASP A 195 22.60 9.95 34.31
C ASP A 195 21.81 8.91 33.47
N PRO A 196 21.96 7.61 33.78
CA PRO A 196 21.30 6.52 33.06
C PRO A 196 19.80 6.39 33.42
N LEU A 197 19.34 7.04 34.48
CA LEU A 197 17.96 6.92 34.96
C LEU A 197 17.04 7.99 34.39
N GLY A 198 17.54 9.19 34.06
CA GLY A 198 16.77 10.24 33.38
C GLY A 198 15.31 10.28 33.83
N LEU A 199 15.10 10.25 35.15
CA LEU A 199 13.79 10.24 35.80
C LEU A 199 13.20 11.64 35.67
N GLU A 200 12.77 12.01 34.45
CA GLU A 200 11.92 13.15 34.05
C GLU A 200 12.20 13.38 32.54
N GLU A 201 11.21 13.44 31.64
CA GLU A 201 9.88 14.01 31.71
C GLU A 201 8.81 12.98 31.31
N GLU A 202 7.62 13.04 31.93
CA GLU A 202 6.42 12.42 31.36
C GLU A 202 6.16 13.01 29.98
N GLU A 203 6.67 12.40 28.90
CA GLU A 203 6.22 12.72 27.55
C GLU A 203 4.75 12.27 27.43
N LYS A 204 3.86 13.21 27.73
CA LYS A 204 2.41 13.01 27.73
C LYS A 204 1.91 12.64 26.34
N GLY A 205 1.54 11.38 26.17
CA GLY A 205 0.38 10.93 25.38
C GLY A 205 0.40 11.07 23.86
N ARG A 206 1.30 11.85 23.25
CA ARG A 206 1.29 12.15 21.80
C ARG A 206 1.48 10.92 20.90
N ILE A 207 2.20 9.90 21.38
CA ILE A 207 2.56 8.72 20.58
C ILE A 207 1.44 7.69 20.55
N SER A 208 0.61 7.64 21.60
CA SER A 208 -0.62 6.84 21.59
C SER A 208 -1.62 7.34 20.55
N LEU A 209 -1.70 8.67 20.35
CA LEU A 209 -2.58 9.26 19.34
C LEU A 209 -2.13 8.91 17.91
N GLY A 210 -0.84 9.02 17.61
CA GLY A 210 -0.32 8.65 16.29
C GLY A 210 -0.58 7.18 15.93
N ARG A 211 -0.49 6.26 16.90
CA ARG A 211 -0.82 4.85 16.71
C ARG A 211 -2.32 4.59 16.56
N MET A 212 -3.16 5.30 17.33
CA MET A 212 -4.61 5.22 17.18
C MET A 212 -5.05 5.75 15.82
N LEU A 213 -4.49 6.87 15.36
CA LEU A 213 -4.74 7.43 14.02
C LEU A 213 -4.30 6.47 12.91
N PHE A 214 -3.15 5.80 13.07
CA PHE A 214 -2.71 4.77 12.14
C PHE A 214 -3.70 3.60 12.07
N VAL A 215 -4.10 3.03 13.21
CA VAL A 215 -5.07 1.92 13.24
C VAL A 215 -6.40 2.35 12.63
N PHE A 216 -6.86 3.56 12.96
CA PHE A 216 -8.07 4.12 12.37
C PHE A 216 -7.96 4.26 10.84
N ALA A 217 -6.87 4.84 10.34
CA ALA A 217 -6.63 4.98 8.90
C ALA A 217 -6.57 3.61 8.20
N MET A 218 -5.91 2.62 8.80
CA MET A 218 -5.87 1.23 8.28
C MET A 218 -7.28 0.63 8.16
N VAL A 219 -8.10 0.76 9.20
CA VAL A 219 -9.48 0.25 9.19
C VAL A 219 -10.33 0.95 8.13
N VAL A 220 -10.22 2.28 8.03
CA VAL A 220 -10.95 3.07 7.02
C VAL A 220 -10.55 2.66 5.61
N PHE A 221 -9.26 2.64 5.29
CA PHE A 221 -8.82 2.29 3.93
C PHE A 221 -9.01 0.81 3.59
N ALA A 222 -8.91 -0.09 4.56
CA ALA A 222 -9.27 -1.50 4.35
C ALA A 222 -10.77 -1.65 4.05
N GLY A 223 -11.64 -0.97 4.82
CA GLY A 223 -13.08 -0.96 4.58
C GLY A 223 -13.44 -0.39 3.21
N LEU A 224 -12.81 0.73 2.82
CA LEU A 224 -12.99 1.33 1.49
C LEU A 224 -12.47 0.42 0.36
N SER A 225 -11.36 -0.28 0.57
CA SER A 225 -10.83 -1.23 -0.42
C SER A 225 -11.78 -2.41 -0.63
N LEU A 226 -12.32 -2.95 0.47
CA LEU A 226 -13.33 -4.01 0.41
C LEU A 226 -14.61 -3.53 -0.26
N TYR A 227 -15.02 -2.28 -0.02
CA TYR A 227 -16.16 -1.67 -0.70
C TYR A 227 -15.91 -1.55 -2.22
N GLN A 228 -14.73 -1.06 -2.65
CA GLN A 228 -14.38 -0.98 -4.08
C GLN A 228 -14.39 -2.36 -4.75
N LEU A 229 -13.92 -3.39 -4.05
CA LEU A 229 -13.98 -4.77 -4.57
C LEU A 229 -15.43 -5.27 -4.67
N ALA A 230 -16.28 -4.96 -3.69
CA ALA A 230 -17.66 -5.45 -3.64
C ALA A 230 -18.60 -4.73 -4.64
N VAL A 231 -18.27 -3.50 -5.05
CA VAL A 231 -19.04 -2.72 -6.04
C VAL A 231 -18.58 -3.00 -7.47
N GLY A 232 -17.43 -3.66 -7.65
CA GLY A 232 -16.99 -4.09 -8.98
C GLY A 232 -18.01 -5.03 -9.62
N GLU A 233 -18.42 -4.72 -10.84
CA GLU A 233 -19.36 -5.53 -11.62
C GLU A 233 -18.62 -6.15 -12.80
N GLU A 234 -18.67 -7.47 -12.88
CA GLU A 234 -18.04 -8.26 -13.93
C GLU A 234 -19.12 -9.14 -14.56
N TYR A 235 -19.33 -9.00 -15.87
CA TYR A 235 -20.35 -9.75 -16.59
C TYR A 235 -19.98 -9.97 -18.05
N ASP A 236 -20.57 -11.00 -18.64
CA ASP A 236 -20.43 -11.29 -20.06
C ASP A 236 -21.09 -10.18 -20.88
N MET A 237 -20.38 -9.71 -21.92
CA MET A 237 -20.89 -8.67 -22.79
C MET A 237 -22.20 -9.13 -23.45
N PRO A 238 -23.31 -8.38 -23.31
CA PRO A 238 -24.60 -8.75 -23.84
C PRO A 238 -24.62 -8.77 -25.37
N ALA A 239 -25.51 -9.58 -25.95
CA ALA A 239 -25.69 -9.71 -27.41
C ALA A 239 -26.28 -8.45 -28.08
N HIS A 240 -26.72 -7.48 -27.27
CA HIS A 240 -27.18 -6.16 -27.70
C HIS A 240 -26.29 -5.12 -27.04
N LYS A 241 -25.86 -4.12 -27.82
CA LYS A 241 -25.04 -3.01 -27.33
C LYS A 241 -25.72 -2.31 -26.15
N GLU A 242 -25.03 -2.25 -25.02
CA GLU A 242 -25.39 -1.36 -23.91
C GLU A 242 -24.78 0.03 -24.14
N GLU A 243 -25.35 1.03 -23.47
CA GLU A 243 -24.82 2.39 -23.52
C GLU A 243 -23.43 2.47 -22.84
N GLY A 244 -22.50 3.19 -23.47
CA GLY A 244 -21.27 3.64 -22.84
C GLY A 244 -19.97 2.96 -23.29
N TYR A 245 -20.02 1.99 -24.21
CA TYR A 245 -18.84 1.42 -24.89
C TYR A 245 -19.15 1.05 -26.34
N MET A 246 -18.10 0.85 -27.15
CA MET A 246 -18.21 0.39 -28.53
C MET A 246 -18.13 -1.13 -28.62
N ILE A 247 -18.72 -1.70 -29.66
CA ILE A 247 -18.56 -3.13 -30.02
C ILE A 247 -17.96 -3.27 -31.42
N LEU A 248 -17.41 -4.44 -31.74
CA LEU A 248 -16.83 -4.75 -33.06
C LEU A 248 -17.83 -4.55 -34.21
N GLU A 249 -19.13 -4.74 -33.97
CA GLU A 249 -20.20 -4.45 -34.95
C GLU A 249 -20.24 -2.95 -35.34
N ASP A 250 -19.94 -2.04 -34.41
CA ASP A 250 -19.87 -0.59 -34.69
C ASP A 250 -18.69 -0.23 -35.61
N LEU A 251 -17.67 -1.09 -35.66
CA LEU A 251 -16.49 -0.96 -36.52
C LEU A 251 -16.66 -1.69 -37.86
N GLY A 252 -17.82 -2.31 -38.11
CA GLY A 252 -18.13 -3.01 -39.36
C GLY A 252 -17.75 -4.49 -39.40
N HIS A 253 -17.31 -5.07 -38.27
CA HIS A 253 -17.09 -6.51 -38.17
C HIS A 253 -18.39 -7.28 -37.91
N LYS A 254 -18.34 -8.60 -38.11
CA LYS A 254 -19.52 -9.44 -37.91
C LYS A 254 -19.93 -9.46 -36.44
N LYS A 255 -21.24 -9.47 -36.24
CA LYS A 255 -21.85 -9.58 -34.92
C LYS A 255 -21.47 -10.91 -34.24
N ARG A 256 -21.00 -10.81 -32.99
CA ARG A 256 -20.75 -11.94 -32.08
C ARG A 256 -21.99 -12.82 -31.95
N LYS A 257 -21.82 -14.14 -31.95
CA LYS A 257 -22.87 -15.08 -31.51
C LYS A 257 -23.12 -14.93 -30.01
N ALA A 258 -24.39 -14.90 -29.62
CA ALA A 258 -24.76 -14.86 -28.20
C ALA A 258 -24.23 -16.10 -27.48
N PHE A 259 -23.78 -15.94 -26.23
CA PHE A 259 -23.34 -17.04 -25.38
C PHE A 259 -24.48 -18.07 -25.21
N ASP A 260 -24.27 -19.31 -25.66
CA ASP A 260 -25.18 -20.44 -25.43
C ASP A 260 -24.59 -21.35 -24.34
N PRO A 261 -25.18 -21.40 -23.14
CA PRO A 261 -24.70 -22.25 -22.05
C PRO A 261 -24.79 -23.76 -22.33
N ASN A 262 -25.42 -24.18 -23.44
CA ASN A 262 -25.52 -25.58 -23.86
C ASN A 262 -24.45 -25.98 -24.90
N GLU A 263 -23.66 -25.04 -25.40
CA GLU A 263 -22.51 -25.35 -26.26
C GLU A 263 -21.25 -25.58 -25.40
N PRO A 264 -20.44 -26.61 -25.68
CA PRO A 264 -19.22 -26.86 -24.92
C PRO A 264 -18.28 -25.65 -25.02
N PHE A 265 -17.72 -25.26 -23.87
CA PHE A 265 -16.78 -24.15 -23.60
C PHE A 265 -15.49 -24.11 -24.47
N TYR A 266 -15.40 -24.86 -25.56
CA TYR A 266 -14.21 -25.11 -26.37
C TYR A 266 -14.40 -24.76 -27.86
N ASN A 267 -15.13 -23.68 -28.17
CA ASN A 267 -14.98 -22.95 -29.44
C ASN A 267 -14.66 -21.49 -29.09
N ASP A 268 -13.37 -21.26 -28.83
CA ASP A 268 -12.74 -20.06 -28.24
C ASP A 268 -12.66 -18.82 -29.17
N ASP A 269 -13.47 -18.73 -30.22
CA ASP A 269 -13.19 -17.72 -31.27
C ASP A 269 -14.00 -16.40 -31.11
N GLU A 270 -15.02 -16.37 -30.25
CA GLU A 270 -15.90 -15.20 -30.05
C GLU A 270 -16.29 -14.96 -28.57
N PHE A 271 -15.50 -14.17 -27.83
CA PHE A 271 -15.76 -13.84 -26.42
C PHE A 271 -15.84 -12.33 -26.19
N GLY A 272 -16.69 -11.91 -25.26
CA GLY A 272 -16.84 -10.51 -24.88
C GLY A 272 -17.17 -10.35 -23.41
N MET A 273 -16.51 -9.41 -22.74
CA MET A 273 -16.58 -9.19 -21.29
C MET A 273 -16.60 -7.70 -20.97
N VAL A 274 -17.34 -7.36 -19.91
CA VAL A 274 -17.39 -6.00 -19.37
C VAL A 274 -17.04 -6.05 -17.90
N TRP A 275 -16.07 -5.22 -17.50
CA TRP A 275 -15.69 -5.01 -16.11
C TRP A 275 -15.85 -3.53 -15.76
N LYS A 276 -16.74 -3.22 -14.81
CA LYS A 276 -16.98 -1.87 -14.31
C LYS A 276 -16.53 -1.75 -12.86
N ASN A 277 -15.88 -0.64 -12.52
CA ASN A 277 -15.53 -0.36 -11.13
C ASN A 277 -15.48 1.15 -10.85
N GLN A 278 -15.48 1.51 -9.57
CA GLN A 278 -15.35 2.86 -9.10
C GLN A 278 -14.30 2.96 -7.99
N SER A 279 -13.35 3.87 -8.18
CA SER A 279 -12.38 4.29 -7.19
C SER A 279 -12.73 5.65 -6.59
N LEU A 280 -11.89 6.16 -5.68
CA LEU A 280 -12.04 7.52 -5.16
C LEU A 280 -11.62 8.59 -6.19
N LEU A 281 -10.85 8.21 -7.21
CA LEU A 281 -10.28 9.11 -8.21
C LEU A 281 -10.89 8.94 -9.60
N ALA A 282 -11.58 7.84 -9.89
CA ALA A 282 -12.20 7.60 -11.18
C ALA A 282 -13.32 6.57 -11.11
N LYS A 283 -14.32 6.70 -11.97
CA LYS A 283 -15.11 5.55 -12.43
C LYS A 283 -14.42 5.02 -13.67
N TRP A 284 -14.31 3.71 -13.80
CA TRP A 284 -13.66 3.13 -14.96
C TRP A 284 -14.34 1.85 -15.40
N MET A 285 -14.21 1.56 -16.68
CA MET A 285 -14.75 0.38 -17.31
C MET A 285 -13.71 -0.19 -18.27
N GLU A 286 -13.57 -1.50 -18.27
CA GLU A 286 -12.79 -2.24 -19.24
C GLU A 286 -13.71 -3.17 -20.01
N THR A 287 -13.60 -3.13 -21.33
CA THR A 287 -14.30 -4.06 -22.21
C THR A 287 -13.28 -4.81 -23.04
N THR A 288 -13.56 -6.08 -23.26
CA THR A 288 -12.77 -6.96 -24.12
C THR A 288 -13.73 -7.66 -25.05
N GLU A 289 -13.43 -7.66 -26.34
CA GLU A 289 -14.20 -8.35 -27.36
C GLU A 289 -13.26 -8.99 -28.38
N TYR A 290 -13.51 -10.25 -28.70
CA TYR A 290 -12.79 -11.03 -29.69
C TYR A 290 -13.75 -11.63 -30.71
N SER A 291 -13.27 -11.74 -31.94
CA SER A 291 -13.92 -12.40 -33.06
C SER A 291 -12.86 -13.07 -33.95
N ASP A 292 -13.29 -13.94 -34.87
CA ASP A 292 -12.44 -14.62 -35.85
C ASP A 292 -11.48 -13.69 -36.62
N ASP A 293 -11.92 -12.46 -36.89
CA ASP A 293 -11.22 -11.50 -37.75
C ASP A 293 -10.77 -10.23 -37.03
N ALA A 294 -11.20 -9.97 -35.79
CA ALA A 294 -10.82 -8.76 -35.07
C ALA A 294 -10.84 -8.91 -33.55
N TRP A 295 -10.10 -8.06 -32.86
CA TRP A 295 -10.15 -7.90 -31.41
C TRP A 295 -10.19 -6.43 -31.03
N LEU A 296 -10.89 -6.14 -29.92
CA LEU A 296 -11.13 -4.81 -29.40
C LEU A 296 -11.04 -4.84 -27.87
N PHE A 297 -10.15 -4.02 -27.32
CA PHE A 297 -10.10 -3.74 -25.89
C PHE A 297 -10.29 -2.26 -25.69
N GLN A 298 -11.14 -1.90 -24.74
CA GLN A 298 -11.33 -0.51 -24.38
C GLN A 298 -11.18 -0.37 -22.87
N THR A 299 -10.51 0.68 -22.45
CA THR A 299 -10.51 1.11 -21.06
C THR A 299 -10.93 2.56 -21.00
N LYS A 300 -12.09 2.80 -20.40
CA LYS A 300 -12.71 4.11 -20.26
C LYS A 300 -12.58 4.58 -18.82
N PHE A 301 -12.18 5.83 -18.62
CA PHE A 301 -12.05 6.47 -17.34
C PHE A 301 -12.87 7.76 -17.31
N ASP A 302 -13.81 7.87 -16.38
CA ASP A 302 -14.40 9.14 -15.96
C ASP A 302 -13.67 9.58 -14.68
N LEU A 303 -12.72 10.51 -14.86
CA LEU A 303 -11.83 10.98 -13.81
C LEU A 303 -12.54 11.97 -12.88
N HIS A 304 -12.19 11.94 -11.60
CA HIS A 304 -12.58 12.97 -10.65
C HIS A 304 -11.71 14.22 -10.86
N GLU A 305 -12.22 15.40 -10.52
CA GLU A 305 -11.54 16.71 -10.61
C GLU A 305 -10.12 16.79 -10.02
N MET A 306 -9.74 15.85 -9.14
CA MET A 306 -8.41 15.80 -8.54
C MET A 306 -7.35 15.19 -9.46
N VAL A 307 -7.76 14.55 -10.57
CA VAL A 307 -6.87 13.95 -11.55
C VAL A 307 -6.87 14.84 -12.78
N ASP A 308 -5.66 15.20 -13.22
CA ASP A 308 -5.44 15.90 -14.48
C ASP A 308 -5.54 14.88 -15.64
N PRO A 309 -6.50 15.04 -16.56
CA PRO A 309 -6.75 14.09 -17.64
C PRO A 309 -5.57 14.01 -18.62
N ASP A 310 -4.88 15.11 -18.90
CA ASP A 310 -3.75 15.14 -19.83
C ASP A 310 -2.54 14.42 -19.24
N ARG A 311 -2.32 14.63 -17.94
CA ARG A 311 -1.28 13.90 -17.23
C ARG A 311 -1.59 12.42 -17.14
N PHE A 312 -2.86 12.06 -16.94
CA PHE A 312 -3.28 10.67 -16.90
C PHE A 312 -3.19 10.00 -18.28
N ALA A 313 -3.48 10.72 -19.36
CA ALA A 313 -3.26 10.24 -20.72
C ALA A 313 -1.79 9.85 -20.96
N GLN A 314 -0.84 10.68 -20.50
CA GLN A 314 0.58 10.33 -20.58
C GLN A 314 0.96 9.09 -19.76
N VAL A 315 0.27 8.86 -18.63
CA VAL A 315 0.42 7.62 -17.86
C VAL A 315 -0.04 6.44 -18.72
N LEU A 316 -1.23 6.52 -19.32
CA LEU A 316 -1.77 5.45 -20.15
C LEU A 316 -0.86 5.12 -21.35
N MET A 317 -0.33 6.15 -22.03
CA MET A 317 0.66 5.98 -23.11
C MET A 317 1.91 5.22 -22.67
N ARG A 318 2.41 5.45 -21.46
CA ARG A 318 3.57 4.73 -20.91
C ARG A 318 3.23 3.30 -20.48
N THR A 319 1.99 3.04 -20.11
CA THR A 319 1.48 1.69 -19.78
C THR A 319 0.98 0.91 -20.99
N ALA A 320 1.10 1.50 -22.18
CA ALA A 320 0.69 0.91 -23.44
C ALA A 320 1.49 -0.37 -23.74
N VAL A 321 0.85 -1.33 -24.42
CA VAL A 321 1.40 -2.67 -24.63
C VAL A 321 2.28 -2.71 -25.88
N PHE A 322 1.86 -2.01 -26.94
CA PHE A 322 2.49 -2.05 -28.25
C PHE A 322 3.41 -0.84 -28.48
N ASP A 323 3.04 0.33 -27.95
CA ASP A 323 3.81 1.58 -28.09
C ASP A 323 4.12 2.23 -26.72
N PRO A 324 4.97 1.62 -25.86
CA PRO A 324 5.21 2.12 -24.49
C PRO A 324 6.07 3.39 -24.42
N ASP A 325 6.77 3.76 -25.50
CA ASP A 325 7.53 5.02 -25.57
C ASP A 325 6.59 6.18 -25.94
N PRO A 326 6.45 7.22 -25.09
CA PRO A 326 5.66 8.40 -25.44
C PRO A 326 6.06 9.07 -26.75
N ALA A 327 7.30 8.89 -27.22
CA ALA A 327 7.75 9.42 -28.51
C ALA A 327 7.15 8.69 -29.71
N ASP A 328 6.65 7.47 -29.54
CA ASP A 328 5.97 6.70 -30.59
C ASP A 328 4.49 7.11 -30.74
N TRP A 329 3.95 7.94 -29.85
CA TRP A 329 2.58 8.45 -29.95
C TRP A 329 2.49 9.67 -30.85
N ARG A 330 1.53 9.66 -31.79
CA ARG A 330 1.27 10.75 -32.74
C ARG A 330 -0.04 11.45 -32.39
N PRO A 331 -0.04 12.78 -32.22
CA PRO A 331 -1.27 13.54 -32.01
C PRO A 331 -2.07 13.66 -33.30
N HIS A 332 -3.40 13.64 -33.18
CA HIS A 332 -4.35 13.88 -34.26
C HIS A 332 -5.35 14.96 -33.85
N ASP A 333 -5.73 15.79 -34.81
CA ASP A 333 -6.80 16.77 -34.66
C ASP A 333 -8.13 16.11 -35.05
N VAL A 334 -8.96 15.80 -34.06
CA VAL A 334 -10.23 15.07 -34.18
C VAL A 334 -11.33 15.94 -33.57
N SER A 335 -12.41 16.15 -34.33
CA SER A 335 -13.50 17.01 -33.87
C SER A 335 -14.24 16.38 -32.68
N GLY A 336 -14.59 17.19 -31.68
CA GLY A 336 -15.39 16.76 -30.52
C GLY A 336 -14.60 16.21 -29.33
N VAL A 337 -13.26 16.15 -29.42
CA VAL A 337 -12.37 15.76 -28.33
C VAL A 337 -11.27 16.80 -28.12
N ASP A 338 -10.71 16.88 -26.92
CA ASP A 338 -9.64 17.84 -26.60
C ASP A 338 -8.30 17.35 -27.14
N HIS A 339 -8.01 16.06 -26.96
CA HIS A 339 -6.79 15.43 -27.46
C HIS A 339 -7.07 14.03 -28.01
N ALA A 340 -6.44 13.70 -29.13
CA ALA A 340 -6.46 12.36 -29.71
C ALA A 340 -5.05 11.94 -30.11
N TYR A 341 -4.71 10.68 -29.87
CA TYR A 341 -3.40 10.13 -30.19
C TYR A 341 -3.51 8.72 -30.75
N SER A 342 -2.59 8.36 -31.64
CA SER A 342 -2.39 6.98 -32.07
C SER A 342 -0.96 6.53 -31.78
N GLY A 343 -0.82 5.27 -31.38
CA GLY A 343 0.46 4.58 -31.33
C GLY A 343 1.02 4.38 -32.74
N LYS A 344 2.34 4.33 -32.86
CA LYS A 344 3.04 4.15 -34.13
C LYS A 344 2.71 2.82 -34.80
N THR A 345 2.42 1.78 -34.02
CA THR A 345 1.98 0.48 -34.56
C THR A 345 0.58 0.53 -35.18
N GLY A 346 -0.23 1.55 -34.85
CA GLY A 346 -1.63 1.64 -35.26
C GLY A 346 -2.56 0.66 -34.54
N LEU A 347 -2.10 0.06 -33.42
CA LEU A 347 -2.88 -0.88 -32.62
C LEU A 347 -3.45 -0.26 -31.35
N GLU A 348 -2.95 0.91 -30.92
CA GLU A 348 -3.37 1.59 -29.70
C GLU A 348 -3.74 3.04 -29.99
N PHE A 349 -4.82 3.49 -29.35
CA PHE A 349 -5.43 4.78 -29.58
C PHE A 349 -5.86 5.38 -28.24
N LEU A 350 -5.77 6.70 -28.11
CA LEU A 350 -6.12 7.41 -26.90
C LEU A 350 -6.91 8.66 -27.24
N LEU A 351 -8.05 8.86 -26.58
CA LEU A 351 -8.87 10.07 -26.70
C LEU A 351 -9.13 10.68 -25.32
N VAL A 352 -9.12 12.01 -25.25
CA VAL A 352 -9.40 12.81 -24.05
C VAL A 352 -10.48 13.83 -24.37
N LYS A 353 -11.54 13.88 -23.55
CA LYS A 353 -12.58 14.92 -23.60
C LYS A 353 -13.00 15.29 -22.18
N GLY A 354 -12.72 16.51 -21.75
CA GLY A 354 -12.93 16.97 -20.38
C GLY A 354 -12.25 16.04 -19.39
N GLN A 355 -13.02 15.47 -18.47
CA GLN A 355 -12.53 14.50 -17.48
C GLN A 355 -12.60 13.04 -17.92
N ARG A 356 -12.93 12.79 -19.18
CA ARG A 356 -13.04 11.44 -19.72
C ARG A 356 -11.81 11.10 -20.55
N VAL A 357 -11.21 9.95 -20.26
CA VAL A 357 -10.09 9.39 -21.03
C VAL A 357 -10.47 8.00 -21.53
N LEU A 358 -10.38 7.79 -22.83
CA LEU A 358 -10.64 6.52 -23.50
C LEU A 358 -9.33 5.98 -24.07
N PHE A 359 -8.98 4.75 -23.71
CA PHE A 359 -7.85 4.02 -24.26
C PHE A 359 -8.35 2.80 -25.00
N VAL A 360 -8.03 2.71 -26.30
CA VAL A 360 -8.51 1.64 -27.17
C VAL A 360 -7.32 0.87 -27.71
N LYS A 361 -7.42 -0.46 -27.69
CA LYS A 361 -6.54 -1.34 -28.43
C LYS A 361 -7.38 -2.09 -29.45
N TYR A 362 -6.98 -2.06 -30.70
CA TYR A 362 -7.78 -2.64 -31.77
C TYR A 362 -6.90 -3.22 -32.89
N SER A 363 -7.33 -4.35 -33.43
CA SER A 363 -6.82 -4.89 -34.68
C SER A 363 -7.93 -5.64 -35.41
N GLY A 364 -8.10 -5.36 -36.69
CA GLY A 364 -9.00 -6.06 -37.59
C GLY A 364 -8.27 -6.61 -38.81
N ARG A 365 -8.63 -7.81 -39.26
CA ARG A 365 -8.04 -8.50 -40.41
C ARG A 365 -8.53 -7.84 -41.69
N GLY A 366 -7.68 -6.99 -42.27
CA GLY A 366 -7.99 -6.21 -43.47
C GLY A 366 -7.97 -4.71 -43.23
N ASP A 367 -7.99 -4.30 -41.96
CA ASP A 367 -7.89 -2.91 -41.55
C ASP A 367 -6.42 -2.52 -41.40
N SER A 368 -5.84 -1.96 -42.46
CA SER A 368 -4.46 -1.47 -42.40
C SER A 368 -4.42 -0.12 -41.67
N MET A 369 -4.14 -0.14 -40.38
CA MET A 369 -3.89 1.06 -39.57
C MET A 369 -2.46 1.61 -39.73
N ASP A 370 -1.73 1.15 -40.75
CA ASP A 370 -0.34 1.57 -41.04
C ASP A 370 -0.22 3.03 -41.47
N ARG A 371 -1.34 3.65 -41.89
CA ARG A 371 -1.37 5.01 -42.41
C ARG A 371 -1.99 5.99 -41.41
N PRO A 372 -1.38 7.18 -41.22
CA PRO A 372 -1.94 8.21 -40.33
C PRO A 372 -3.36 8.65 -40.70
N ALA A 373 -3.74 8.63 -41.98
CA ALA A 373 -5.09 8.97 -42.41
C ALA A 373 -6.12 7.96 -41.91
N SER A 374 -5.84 6.66 -42.07
CA SER A 374 -6.67 5.57 -41.55
C SER A 374 -6.80 5.62 -40.03
N GLN A 375 -5.70 5.94 -39.33
CA GLN A 375 -5.71 6.12 -37.87
C GLN A 375 -6.58 7.31 -37.44
N LYS A 376 -6.54 8.41 -38.18
CA LYS A 376 -7.38 9.58 -37.91
C LYS A 376 -8.86 9.29 -38.17
N GLU A 377 -9.20 8.64 -39.30
CA GLU A 377 -10.57 8.23 -39.62
C GLU A 377 -11.14 7.31 -38.53
N PHE A 378 -10.33 6.36 -38.03
CA PHE A 378 -10.70 5.52 -36.90
C PHE A 378 -10.95 6.33 -35.63
N LEU A 379 -10.06 7.27 -35.28
CA LEU A 379 -10.26 8.13 -34.11
C LEU A 379 -11.51 9.01 -34.24
N GLU A 380 -11.84 9.51 -35.44
CA GLU A 380 -13.08 10.26 -35.71
C GLU A 380 -14.32 9.37 -35.54
N GLN A 381 -14.28 8.13 -36.04
CA GLN A 381 -15.35 7.16 -35.83
C GLN A 381 -15.53 6.86 -34.34
N VAL A 382 -14.45 6.56 -33.62
CA VAL A 382 -14.48 6.31 -32.16
C VAL A 382 -15.04 7.53 -31.41
N ALA A 383 -14.58 8.75 -31.75
CA ALA A 383 -15.08 9.96 -31.14
C ALA A 383 -16.60 10.12 -31.34
N SER A 384 -17.10 9.81 -32.54
CA SER A 384 -18.54 9.89 -32.85
C SER A 384 -19.40 8.84 -32.13
N ILE A 385 -18.82 7.72 -31.69
CA ILE A 385 -19.60 6.68 -31.00
C ILE A 385 -19.58 6.89 -29.48
N ASP A 386 -18.43 7.27 -28.92
CA ASP A 386 -18.19 7.27 -27.47
C ASP A 386 -18.28 8.66 -26.80
N PHE A 387 -18.17 9.71 -27.61
CA PHE A 387 -18.13 11.10 -27.16
C PHE A 387 -19.15 12.00 -27.85
N ASP A 388 -19.97 11.48 -28.75
CA ASP A 388 -21.09 12.22 -29.32
C ASP A 388 -22.18 12.33 -28.26
N ASP A 389 -22.01 13.34 -27.40
CA ASP A 389 -23.06 13.86 -26.53
C ASP A 389 -24.08 14.56 -27.44
N ASN A 390 -24.80 13.80 -28.26
CA ASN A 390 -26.14 14.19 -28.64
C ASN A 390 -26.98 14.13 -27.37
N GLU A 391 -26.90 15.22 -26.60
CA GLU A 391 -27.76 15.52 -25.46
C GLU A 391 -29.18 15.05 -25.76
N LYS A 392 -29.65 14.09 -24.95
CA LYS A 392 -31.05 13.95 -24.61
C LYS A 392 -31.19 13.89 -23.10
#